data_AF-A0A183DJI1-F1
#
_entry.id   AF-A0A183DJI1-F1
#
_cell.length_a   1.000
_cell.length_b   1.000
_cell.length_c   1.000
_cell.angle_alpha   90.00
_cell.angle_beta   90.00
_cell.angle_gamma   90.00
#
_symmetry.space_group_name_H-M   'P 1'
#
loop_
_entity.id
_entity.type
_entity.pdbx_description
1 polymer ?
#
loop_
_entity_poly.entity_id
_entity_poly.type
_entity_poly.pdbx_seq_one_letter_code
_entity_poly.pdbx_strand_id
1 'polypeptide(L)'
;MYAATTTHCDRSPRKALQRAWERPPVVVAKRNARERTRVHAVNQAFVTLKYHLPAVRSNTKRVSKLKILRAAISYITALTDMLHVSLTDFTCFLFGIRSIT
;
A
#
# COMPACT_ATOMS: atom_id res chain seq x y z
N MET A 1 9.52 -49.62 -32.56
CA MET A 1 10.54 -49.31 -31.55
C MET A 1 10.40 -47.86 -31.14
N TYR A 2 9.66 -47.56 -30.07
CA TYR A 2 9.58 -46.22 -29.50
C TYR A 2 10.43 -46.17 -28.24
N ALA A 3 11.46 -45.34 -28.23
CA ALA A 3 12.33 -45.13 -27.08
C ALA A 3 11.63 -44.20 -26.09
N ALA A 4 11.36 -44.70 -24.89
CA ALA A 4 10.87 -43.89 -23.78
C ALA A 4 12.02 -43.03 -23.24
N THR A 5 11.96 -41.72 -23.47
CA THR A 5 12.87 -40.77 -22.83
C THR A 5 12.45 -40.63 -21.36
N THR A 6 13.10 -41.37 -20.47
CA THR A 6 12.97 -41.14 -19.02
C THR A 6 13.58 -39.78 -18.69
N THR A 7 12.76 -38.74 -18.59
CA THR A 7 13.14 -37.49 -17.93
C THR A 7 13.39 -37.78 -16.45
N HIS A 8 14.64 -38.01 -16.10
CA HIS A 8 15.09 -38.04 -14.71
C HIS A 8 14.97 -36.61 -14.16
N CYS A 9 13.88 -36.34 -13.44
CA CYS A 9 13.79 -35.17 -12.60
C CYS A 9 14.79 -35.33 -11.45
N ASP A 10 15.98 -34.74 -11.61
CA ASP A 10 16.98 -34.60 -10.57
C ASP A 10 16.37 -33.79 -9.41
N ARG A 11 15.85 -34.52 -8.42
CA ARG A 11 15.46 -33.96 -7.14
C ARG A 11 16.75 -33.59 -6.40
N SER A 12 17.25 -32.40 -6.71
CA SER A 12 18.32 -31.74 -5.98
C SER A 12 18.07 -31.86 -4.46
N PRO A 13 19.08 -32.21 -3.64
CA PRO A 13 18.89 -32.42 -2.21
C PRO A 13 18.24 -31.17 -1.60
N ARG A 14 17.09 -31.32 -0.93
CA ARG A 14 16.48 -30.21 -0.19
C ARG A 14 17.49 -29.81 0.89
N LYS A 15 18.25 -28.73 0.63
CA LYS A 15 19.13 -28.13 1.62
C LYS A 15 18.31 -27.93 2.88
N ALA A 16 18.74 -28.56 3.98
CA ALA A 16 18.11 -28.38 5.28
C ALA A 16 17.91 -26.88 5.51
N LEU A 17 16.71 -26.50 5.95
CA LEU A 17 16.32 -25.10 6.09
C LEU A 17 17.21 -24.47 7.18
N GLN A 18 18.39 -23.96 6.79
CA GLN A 18 19.35 -23.34 7.71
C GLN A 18 18.60 -22.26 8.48
N ARG A 19 18.67 -22.38 9.82
CA ARG A 19 17.92 -21.49 10.70
C ARG A 19 18.42 -20.07 10.49
N ALA A 20 17.57 -19.08 10.71
CA ALA A 20 17.90 -17.69 10.38
C ALA A 20 19.18 -17.19 11.09
N TRP A 21 19.52 -17.75 12.24
CA TRP A 21 20.72 -17.44 13.04
C TRP A 21 22.00 -18.13 12.55
N GLU A 22 21.88 -19.19 11.74
CA GLU A 22 23.01 -19.93 11.15
C GLU A 22 23.48 -19.30 9.82
N ARG A 23 22.77 -18.28 9.33
CA ARG A 23 23.07 -17.64 8.03
C ARG A 23 24.34 -16.80 8.13
N PRO A 24 25.24 -16.86 7.12
CA PRO A 24 26.44 -16.04 7.10
C PRO A 24 26.12 -14.54 7.25
N PRO A 25 26.85 -13.79 8.11
CA PRO A 25 26.56 -12.39 8.42
C PRO A 25 26.45 -11.49 7.17
N VAL A 26 27.27 -11.75 6.14
CA VAL A 26 27.28 -11.00 4.88
C VAL A 26 25.95 -11.12 4.11
N VAL A 27 25.36 -12.32 4.10
CA VAL A 27 24.08 -12.57 3.41
C VAL A 27 22.94 -11.87 4.15
N VAL A 28 22.97 -11.91 5.49
CA VAL A 28 21.99 -11.21 6.35
C VAL A 28 22.10 -9.69 6.17
N ALA A 29 23.33 -9.14 6.15
CA ALA A 29 23.57 -7.72 5.94
C ALA A 29 23.04 -7.24 4.58
N LYS A 30 23.30 -7.99 3.49
CA LYS A 30 22.78 -7.68 2.16
C LYS A 30 21.24 -7.70 2.12
N ARG A 31 20.60 -8.64 2.82
CA ARG A 31 19.13 -8.70 2.94
C ARG A 31 18.58 -7.51 3.73
N ASN A 32 19.18 -7.17 4.86
CA ASN A 32 18.76 -6.04 5.70
C ASN A 32 18.93 -4.69 5.00
N ALA A 33 19.99 -4.53 4.21
CA ALA A 33 20.18 -3.33 3.39
C ALA A 33 19.04 -3.15 2.39
N ARG A 34 18.62 -4.23 1.71
CA ARG A 34 17.46 -4.19 0.80
C ARG A 34 16.16 -3.84 1.52
N GLU A 35 15.94 -4.43 2.70
CA GLU A 35 14.75 -4.15 3.48
C GLU A 35 14.72 -2.69 3.96
N ARG A 36 15.87 -2.11 4.34
CA ARG A 36 15.97 -0.68 4.64
C ARG A 36 15.57 0.19 3.45
N THR A 37 16.05 -0.11 2.24
CA THR A 37 15.65 0.61 1.02
C THR A 37 14.14 0.52 0.78
N ARG A 38 13.57 -0.69 0.90
CA ARG A 38 12.13 -0.91 0.74
C ARG A 38 11.32 -0.10 1.77
N VAL A 39 11.70 -0.17 3.04
CA VAL A 39 11.05 0.57 4.13
C VAL A 39 11.20 2.08 3.95
N HIS A 40 12.35 2.54 3.46
CA HIS A 40 12.56 3.95 3.16
C HIS A 40 11.59 4.45 2.08
N ALA A 41 11.39 3.68 1.00
CA ALA A 41 10.42 4.01 -0.05
C ALA A 41 8.99 4.10 0.52
N VAL A 42 8.58 3.14 1.36
CA VAL A 42 7.27 3.17 2.03
C VAL A 42 7.14 4.41 2.93
N ASN A 43 8.17 4.73 3.71
CA ASN A 43 8.12 5.90 4.58
C ASN A 43 8.01 7.21 3.79
N GLN A 44 8.67 7.33 2.63
CA GLN A 44 8.49 8.48 1.74
C GLN A 44 7.04 8.58 1.22
N ALA A 45 6.44 7.46 0.83
CA ALA A 45 5.03 7.44 0.42
C ALA A 45 4.09 7.93 1.55
N PHE A 46 4.37 7.60 2.81
CA PHE A 46 3.62 8.14 3.96
C PHE A 46 3.80 9.66 4.15
N VAL A 47 4.99 10.20 3.86
CA VAL A 47 5.25 11.65 3.91
C VAL A 47 4.47 12.36 2.81
N THR A 48 4.53 11.85 1.57
CA THR A 48 3.75 12.37 0.45
C THR A 48 2.26 12.31 0.75
N LEU A 49 1.77 11.17 1.25
CA LEU A 49 0.37 11.04 1.64
C LEU A 49 -0.02 12.10 2.68
N LYS A 50 0.75 12.27 3.78
CA LYS A 50 0.48 13.29 4.80
C LYS A 50 0.36 14.69 4.21
N TYR A 51 1.20 15.04 3.25
CA TYR A 51 1.20 16.37 2.62
C TYR A 51 -0.15 16.69 1.95
N HIS A 52 -0.77 15.69 1.33
CA HIS A 52 -2.08 15.83 0.67
C HIS A 52 -3.28 15.83 1.62
N LEU A 53 -3.10 15.58 2.93
CA LEU A 53 -4.20 15.47 3.87
C LEU A 53 -4.40 16.78 4.65
N PRO A 54 -5.49 17.53 4.43
CA PRO A 54 -5.72 18.82 5.06
C PRO A 54 -5.66 18.81 6.59
N ALA A 55 -6.21 17.76 7.19
CA ALA A 55 -6.29 17.61 8.65
C ALA A 55 -4.94 17.38 9.35
N VAL A 56 -3.90 16.93 8.62
CA VAL A 56 -2.61 16.55 9.22
C VAL A 56 -1.39 17.19 8.57
N ARG A 57 -1.54 17.85 7.40
CA ARG A 57 -0.43 18.46 6.66
C ARG A 57 0.30 19.56 7.45
N SER A 58 -0.42 20.37 8.22
CA SER A 58 0.14 21.48 9.02
C SER A 58 0.80 21.03 10.33
N ASN A 59 0.69 19.75 10.68
CA ASN A 59 1.26 19.26 11.93
C ASN A 59 2.79 19.22 11.83
N THR A 60 3.46 20.07 12.60
CA THR A 60 4.92 20.15 12.68
C THR A 60 5.54 18.93 13.36
N LYS A 61 4.78 18.23 14.21
CA LYS A 61 5.22 17.01 14.88
C LYS A 61 5.06 15.79 13.97
N ARG A 62 5.75 14.70 14.35
CA ARG A 62 5.60 13.40 13.67
C ARG A 62 4.18 12.88 13.87
N VAL A 63 3.54 12.50 12.77
CA VAL A 63 2.19 11.93 12.76
C VAL A 63 2.33 10.41 12.62
N SER A 64 1.56 9.64 13.40
CA SER A 64 1.59 8.18 13.33
C SER A 64 1.01 7.67 12.00
N LYS A 65 1.50 6.52 11.52
CA LYS A 65 1.02 5.88 10.28
C LYS A 65 -0.48 5.65 10.30
N LEU A 66 -1.02 5.14 11.41
CA LEU A 66 -2.46 4.93 11.58
C LEU A 66 -3.24 6.24 11.48
N LYS A 67 -2.75 7.33 12.08
CA LYS A 67 -3.43 8.63 12.00
C LYS A 67 -3.42 9.20 10.59
N ILE A 68 -2.34 9.02 9.84
CA ILE A 68 -2.27 9.38 8.41
C ILE A 68 -3.32 8.56 7.62
N LEU A 69 -3.40 7.25 7.82
CA LEU A 69 -4.37 6.40 7.11
C LEU A 69 -5.82 6.77 7.42
N ARG A 70 -6.15 7.02 8.69
CA ARG A 70 -7.50 7.45 9.08
C ARG A 70 -7.88 8.78 8.44
N ALA A 71 -6.96 9.75 8.45
CA ALA A 71 -7.18 11.04 7.80
C ALA A 71 -7.34 10.92 6.27
N ALA A 72 -6.64 9.98 5.63
CA ALA A 72 -6.81 9.71 4.20
C ALA A 72 -8.20 9.16 3.85
N ILE A 73 -8.67 8.17 4.62
CA ILE A 73 -10.01 7.60 4.43
C ILE A 73 -11.07 8.69 4.58
N SER A 74 -11.03 9.45 5.67
CA SER A 74 -11.98 10.54 5.90
C SER A 74 -11.94 11.61 4.80
N TYR A 75 -10.75 11.92 4.27
CA TYR A 75 -10.63 12.92 3.22
C TYR A 75 -11.23 12.44 1.89
N ILE A 76 -10.98 11.18 1.51
CA ILE A 76 -11.60 10.59 0.31
C ILE A 76 -13.13 10.59 0.45
N THR A 77 -13.67 10.15 1.59
CA THR A 77 -15.13 10.16 1.84
C THR A 77 -15.71 11.57 1.71
N ALA A 78 -15.09 12.57 2.34
CA ALA A 78 -15.57 13.95 2.27
C ALA A 78 -15.55 14.53 0.85
N LEU A 79 -14.52 14.19 0.05
CA LEU A 79 -14.45 14.60 -1.35
C LEU A 79 -15.54 13.91 -2.18
N THR A 80 -15.75 12.61 -1.99
CA THR A 80 -16.81 11.86 -2.67
C THR A 80 -18.19 12.41 -2.34
N ASP A 81 -18.47 12.71 -1.07
CA ASP A 81 -19.75 13.26 -0.63
C ASP A 81 -19.99 14.65 -1.24
N MET A 82 -18.97 15.51 -1.26
CA MET A 82 -19.05 16.84 -1.87
C MET A 82 -19.35 16.76 -3.37
N LEU A 83 -18.72 15.81 -4.07
CA LEU A 83 -18.99 15.58 -5.49
C LEU A 83 -20.40 15.04 -5.70
N HIS A 84 -20.88 14.09 -4.89
CA HIS A 84 -22.25 13.57 -5.02
C HIS A 84 -23.32 14.63 -4.73
N VAL A 85 -23.14 15.44 -3.68
CA VAL A 85 -24.04 16.58 -3.41
C VAL A 85 -24.10 17.52 -4.60
N SER A 86 -22.95 17.87 -5.17
CA SER A 86 -22.92 18.74 -6.35
C SER A 86 -23.64 18.11 -7.55
N LEU A 87 -23.49 16.80 -7.79
CA LEU A 87 -24.16 16.10 -8.89
C LEU A 87 -25.68 15.95 -8.65
N THR A 88 -26.13 15.71 -7.42
CA THR A 88 -27.56 15.71 -7.08
C THR A 88 -28.16 17.10 -7.20
N ASP A 89 -27.42 18.15 -6.85
CA ASP A 89 -27.85 19.53 -7.00
C ASP A 89 -27.93 19.93 -8.48
N PHE A 90 -26.93 19.57 -9.30
CA PHE A 90 -26.95 19.80 -10.74
C PHE A 90 -28.05 19.03 -11.45
N THR A 91 -28.29 17.77 -11.07
CA THR A 91 -29.37 16.95 -11.66
C THR A 91 -30.74 17.42 -11.21
N CYS A 92 -30.94 17.79 -9.93
CA CYS A 92 -32.16 18.47 -9.46
C CYS A 92 -32.42 19.76 -10.23
N PHE A 93 -31.37 20.56 -10.50
CA PHE A 93 -31.49 21.81 -11.23
C PHE A 93 -31.78 21.61 -12.72
N LEU A 94 -31.13 20.65 -13.39
CA LEU A 94 -31.35 20.36 -14.81
C LEU A 94 -32.68 19.66 -15.10
N PHE A 95 -33.15 18.78 -14.22
CA PHE A 95 -34.42 18.06 -14.39
C PHE A 95 -35.61 18.72 -13.67
N GLY A 96 -35.41 19.84 -12.97
CA GLY A 96 -36.49 20.60 -12.32
C GLY A 96 -37.24 19.83 -11.23
N ILE A 97 -36.71 18.70 -10.75
CA ILE A 97 -37.34 17.91 -9.69
C ILE A 97 -37.00 18.61 -8.37
N ARG A 98 -37.97 19.33 -7.78
CA ARG A 98 -37.88 19.76 -6.38
C ARG A 98 -37.69 18.50 -5.52
N SER A 99 -36.55 18.40 -4.84
CA SER A 99 -36.35 17.44 -3.77
C SER A 99 -37.47 17.61 -2.74
N ILE A 100 -38.42 16.67 -2.70
CA ILE A 100 -39.34 16.48 -1.59
C ILE A 100 -38.72 15.39 -0.73
N THR A 101 -37.87 15.76 0.22
CA THR A 101 -37.94 15.45 1.66
C THR A 101 -36.78 16.12 2.38
#